data_AF-A0A2R6QSA3-F1
#
_entry.id   AF-A0A2R6QSA3-F1
#
_cell.length_a   1.000
_cell.length_b   1.000
_cell.length_c   1.000
_cell.angle_alpha   90.00
_cell.angle_beta   90.00
_cell.angle_gamma   90.00
#
_symmetry.space_group_name_H-M   'P 1'
#
loop_
_entity.id
_entity.type
_entity.pdbx_description
1 polymer ?
#
loop_
_entity_poly.entity_id
_entity_poly.type
_entity_poly.pdbx_seq_one_letter_code
_entity_poly.pdbx_strand_id
1 'polypeptide(L)'
;MHKLLSNRCTTLHSTVPESYILPPERRPSTAVPPCKTIPVIDLRGLNCDRTNLVQQIIKASQEYGFFQLTNHGVSEELMQDVLVVGKEFFDLPVEEKERFYSEDPNQKCRLRTSINYDEEKVHFWRDNFRHPCHPLEDYIHDWPQNPVRYREVYGRYTVEVRKVGLLLLDLICEGLGVACGYFGGELSQVQHINTNHYPLCPDPSLVLGLPKHGDPYLLTLLNQGHVVDCFF
;
A
#
# COMPACT_ATOMS: atom_id res chain seq x y z
N MET A 1 11.16 -1.28 -20.31
CA MET A 1 9.94 -2.01 -19.89
C MET A 1 10.05 -3.53 -19.72
N HIS A 2 11.09 -4.20 -20.22
CA HIS A 2 11.33 -5.64 -19.93
C HIS A 2 11.62 -5.95 -18.44
N LYS A 3 11.82 -4.90 -17.62
CA LYS A 3 12.10 -4.99 -16.19
C LYS A 3 10.86 -5.38 -15.36
N LEU A 4 9.67 -4.90 -15.73
CA LEU A 4 8.42 -5.16 -14.99
C LEU A 4 8.11 -6.65 -14.92
N LEU A 5 7.79 -7.13 -13.72
CA LEU A 5 7.43 -8.53 -13.49
C LEU A 5 6.07 -8.85 -14.11
N SER A 6 5.12 -7.91 -14.07
CA SER A 6 3.80 -8.02 -14.70
C SER A 6 3.83 -8.19 -16.22
N ASN A 7 4.93 -7.81 -16.87
CA ASN A 7 5.11 -7.97 -18.32
C ASN A 7 5.67 -9.35 -18.70
N ARG A 8 6.16 -10.11 -17.72
CA ARG A 8 6.75 -11.43 -17.94
C ARG A 8 5.63 -12.44 -17.79
N CYS A 9 5.18 -13.00 -18.91
CA CYS A 9 4.10 -13.98 -18.96
C CYS A 9 4.29 -15.04 -17.87
N THR A 10 3.22 -15.36 -17.13
CA THR A 10 3.19 -16.32 -16.02
C THR A 10 3.69 -17.72 -16.37
N THR A 11 3.93 -18.01 -17.65
CA THR A 11 4.45 -19.28 -18.19
C THR A 11 5.98 -19.32 -18.40
N LEU A 12 6.73 -18.22 -18.19
CA LEU A 12 8.14 -18.13 -18.60
C LEU A 12 9.19 -18.35 -17.50
N HIS A 13 8.81 -18.47 -16.23
CA HIS A 13 9.76 -18.72 -15.15
C HIS A 13 9.48 -20.07 -14.48
N SER A 14 10.12 -21.13 -14.96
CA SER A 14 10.28 -22.36 -14.20
C SER A 14 11.15 -22.16 -12.95
N THR A 15 11.93 -21.08 -12.90
CA THR A 15 12.85 -20.73 -11.81
C THR A 15 12.92 -19.22 -11.57
N VAL A 16 13.24 -18.82 -10.34
CA VAL A 16 13.52 -17.43 -9.95
C VAL A 16 14.84 -16.97 -10.61
N PRO A 17 14.90 -15.79 -11.28
CA PRO A 17 16.14 -15.26 -11.84
C PRO A 17 17.14 -14.89 -10.73
N GLU A 18 18.43 -15.10 -10.99
CA GLU A 18 19.52 -14.88 -10.01
C GLU A 18 19.50 -13.49 -9.37
N SER A 19 19.14 -12.45 -10.13
CA SER A 19 19.04 -11.07 -9.66
C SER A 19 17.97 -10.84 -8.58
N TYR A 20 17.06 -11.80 -8.37
CA TYR A 20 16.03 -11.75 -7.32
C TYR A 20 16.32 -12.68 -6.14
N ILE A 21 17.32 -13.56 -6.27
CA ILE A 21 17.64 -14.54 -5.23
C ILE A 21 18.36 -13.83 -4.08
N LEU A 22 17.71 -13.83 -2.92
CA LEU A 22 18.28 -13.29 -1.69
C LEU A 22 19.44 -14.17 -1.21
N PRO A 23 20.48 -13.56 -0.60
CA PRO A 23 21.52 -14.32 0.05
C PRO A 23 20.92 -15.11 1.22
N PRO A 24 21.47 -16.29 1.58
CA PRO A 24 20.85 -17.24 2.52
C PRO A 24 20.37 -16.61 3.83
N GLU A 25 21.13 -15.68 4.40
CA GLU A 25 20.84 -14.99 5.65
C GLU A 25 19.70 -13.97 5.57
N ARG A 26 19.28 -13.59 4.36
CA ARG A 26 18.17 -12.65 4.12
C ARG A 26 16.92 -13.32 3.57
N ARG A 27 16.95 -14.63 3.31
CA ARG A 27 15.79 -15.37 2.80
C ARG A 27 14.66 -15.42 3.84
N PRO A 28 13.39 -15.45 3.39
CA PRO A 28 12.26 -15.66 4.29
C PRO A 28 12.45 -16.91 5.15
N SER A 29 12.24 -16.77 6.46
CA SER A 29 12.20 -17.91 7.36
C SER A 29 10.80 -18.52 7.29
N THR A 30 10.68 -19.84 7.14
CA THR A 30 9.40 -20.55 7.23
C THR A 30 8.85 -20.61 8.66
N ALA A 31 9.66 -20.22 9.65
CA ALA A 31 9.30 -20.23 11.06
C ALA A 31 9.08 -18.80 11.58
N VAL A 32 8.04 -18.13 11.10
CA VAL A 32 7.50 -16.95 11.80
C VAL A 32 6.48 -17.47 12.81
N PRO A 33 6.74 -17.37 14.13
CA PRO A 33 5.71 -17.70 15.10
C PRO A 33 4.50 -16.79 14.83
N PRO A 34 3.27 -17.33 14.81
CA PRO A 34 2.09 -16.52 14.53
C PRO A 34 2.11 -15.32 15.48
N CYS A 35 2.11 -14.11 14.90
CA CYS A 35 2.02 -12.88 15.67
C CYS A 35 0.75 -13.00 16.51
N LYS A 36 0.90 -12.99 17.84
CA LYS A 36 -0.23 -13.07 18.77
C LYS A 36 -0.98 -11.75 18.71
N THR A 37 -1.90 -11.71 17.75
CA THR A 37 -3.02 -10.77 17.55
C THR A 37 -2.61 -9.30 17.47
N ILE A 38 -2.43 -8.80 16.23
CA ILE A 38 -2.46 -7.36 15.95
C ILE A 38 -3.79 -6.79 16.48
N PRO A 39 -3.79 -5.69 17.26
CA PRO A 39 -5.02 -5.11 17.79
C PRO A 39 -6.03 -4.80 16.70
N VAL A 40 -7.31 -5.08 16.97
CA VAL A 40 -8.43 -4.73 16.08
C VAL A 40 -9.26 -3.66 16.78
N ILE A 41 -9.41 -2.51 16.13
CA ILE A 41 -10.10 -1.34 16.67
C ILE A 41 -11.40 -1.11 15.89
N ASP A 42 -12.50 -1.01 16.62
CA ASP A 42 -13.85 -0.80 16.06
C ASP A 42 -14.24 0.68 16.13
N LEU A 43 -14.35 1.34 14.97
CA LEU A 43 -14.70 2.76 14.91
C LEU A 43 -16.17 3.06 15.24
N ARG A 44 -17.04 2.05 15.43
CA ARG A 44 -18.38 2.30 16.03
C ARG A 44 -18.27 2.89 17.43
N GLY A 45 -17.17 2.62 18.14
CA GLY A 45 -16.88 3.18 19.46
C GLY A 45 -16.92 4.72 19.52
N LEU A 46 -16.80 5.41 18.38
CA LEU A 46 -16.93 6.87 18.29
C LEU A 46 -18.23 7.41 18.89
N ASN A 47 -19.34 6.68 18.70
CA ASN A 47 -20.65 7.09 19.16
C ASN A 47 -21.01 6.53 20.55
N CYS A 48 -20.25 5.56 21.04
CA CYS A 48 -20.56 4.81 22.25
C CYS A 48 -19.67 5.22 23.42
N ASP A 49 -18.35 5.17 23.20
CA ASP A 49 -17.31 5.39 24.21
C ASP A 49 -16.02 5.86 23.51
N ARG A 50 -16.01 7.14 23.12
CA ARG A 50 -14.89 7.77 22.44
C ARG A 50 -13.61 7.71 23.27
N THR A 51 -13.70 7.90 24.59
CA THR A 51 -12.56 7.86 25.50
C THR A 51 -11.87 6.49 25.44
N ASN A 52 -12.63 5.40 25.52
CA ASN A 52 -12.07 4.06 25.42
C ASN A 52 -11.47 3.78 24.03
N LEU A 53 -12.13 4.24 22.95
CA LEU A 53 -11.59 4.13 21.60
C LEU A 53 -10.24 4.82 21.46
N VAL A 54 -10.12 6.07 21.94
CA VAL A 54 -8.86 6.82 21.93
C VAL A 54 -7.77 6.09 22.70
N GLN A 55 -8.09 5.55 23.89
CA GLN A 55 -7.14 4.75 24.66
C GLN A 55 -6.67 3.49 23.93
N GLN A 56 -7.57 2.78 23.23
CA GLN A 56 -7.21 1.63 22.40
C GLN A 56 -6.25 2.02 21.27
N ILE A 57 -6.52 3.14 20.58
CA ILE A 57 -5.65 3.65 19.49
C ILE A 57 -4.27 3.99 20.02
N ILE A 58 -4.16 4.74 21.12
CA ILE A 58 -2.86 5.12 21.70
C ILE A 58 -2.09 3.89 22.17
N LYS A 59 -2.76 2.98 22.87
CA LYS A 59 -2.12 1.75 23.36
C LYS A 59 -1.58 0.90 22.22
N ALA A 60 -2.39 0.65 21.18
CA ALA A 60 -1.95 -0.11 20.01
C ALA A 60 -0.80 0.59 19.28
N SER A 61 -0.84 1.91 19.17
CA SER A 61 0.23 2.70 18.55
C SER A 61 1.54 2.62 19.34
N GLN A 62 1.49 2.63 20.68
CA GLN A 62 2.67 2.53 21.55
C GLN A 62 3.27 1.13 21.61
N GLU A 63 2.43 0.10 21.69
CA GLU A 63 2.89 -1.29 21.86
C GLU A 63 3.30 -1.95 20.53
N TYR A 64 2.59 -1.63 19.43
CA TYR A 64 2.76 -2.29 18.14
C TYR A 64 3.18 -1.35 17.01
N GLY A 65 2.78 -0.07 17.08
CA GLY A 65 2.86 0.84 15.92
C GLY A 65 1.97 0.42 14.75
N PHE A 66 1.05 -0.51 14.97
CA PHE A 66 0.21 -1.12 13.94
C PHE A 66 -1.10 -1.66 14.55
N PHE A 67 -2.21 -1.50 13.85
CA PHE A 67 -3.52 -2.06 14.23
C PHE A 67 -4.43 -2.19 13.01
N GLN A 68 -5.44 -3.05 13.13
CA GLN A 68 -6.50 -3.20 12.13
C GLN A 68 -7.70 -2.33 12.52
N LEU A 69 -8.39 -1.80 11.53
CA LEU A 69 -9.61 -1.03 11.71
C LEU A 69 -10.81 -1.79 11.19
N THR A 70 -11.92 -1.71 11.92
CA THR A 70 -13.23 -2.24 11.50
C THR A 70 -14.29 -1.15 11.62
N ASN A 71 -15.35 -1.28 10.83
CA ASN A 71 -16.45 -0.31 10.78
C ASN A 71 -15.98 1.13 10.52
N HIS A 72 -14.95 1.30 9.68
CA HIS A 72 -14.33 2.58 9.36
C HIS A 72 -15.12 3.41 8.33
N GLY A 73 -16.23 2.90 7.81
CA GLY A 73 -17.14 3.63 6.92
C GLY A 73 -16.78 3.63 5.43
N VAL A 74 -15.63 3.06 5.06
CA VAL A 74 -15.28 2.83 3.64
C VAL A 74 -16.00 1.55 3.19
N SER A 75 -16.78 1.64 2.10
CA SER A 75 -17.53 0.50 1.57
C SER A 75 -16.62 -0.67 1.20
N GLU A 76 -16.99 -1.89 1.61
CA GLU A 76 -16.31 -3.12 1.22
C GLU A 76 -16.27 -3.31 -0.29
N GLU A 77 -17.36 -2.97 -0.99
CA GLU A 77 -17.43 -2.99 -2.45
C GLU A 77 -16.37 -2.09 -3.08
N LEU A 78 -16.21 -0.87 -2.55
CA LEU A 78 -15.22 0.08 -3.04
C LEU A 78 -13.79 -0.39 -2.76
N MET A 79 -13.54 -0.98 -1.59
CA MET A 79 -12.23 -1.55 -1.26
C MET A 79 -11.88 -2.71 -2.20
N GLN A 80 -12.87 -3.56 -2.55
CA GLN A 80 -12.68 -4.66 -3.50
C GLN A 80 -12.50 -4.16 -4.94
N ASP A 81 -13.28 -3.18 -5.37
CA ASP A 81 -13.17 -2.57 -6.70
C ASP A 81 -11.76 -2.00 -6.95
N VAL A 82 -11.16 -1.32 -5.95
CA VAL A 82 -9.79 -0.77 -6.06
C VAL A 82 -8.75 -1.86 -6.29
N LEU A 83 -8.93 -3.04 -5.67
CA LEU A 83 -8.06 -4.19 -5.85
C LEU A 83 -8.21 -4.79 -7.25
N VAL A 84 -9.45 -4.95 -7.73
CA VAL A 84 -9.76 -5.46 -9.07
C VAL A 84 -9.21 -4.53 -10.15
N VAL A 85 -9.55 -3.24 -10.08
CA VAL A 85 -9.10 -2.21 -11.03
C VAL A 85 -7.58 -2.03 -10.96
N GLY A 86 -6.98 -2.15 -9.78
CA GLY A 86 -5.53 -2.16 -9.61
C GLY A 86 -4.90 -3.33 -10.36
N LYS A 87 -5.45 -4.55 -10.21
CA LYS A 87 -4.99 -5.73 -10.95
C LYS A 87 -5.14 -5.54 -12.46
N GLU A 88 -6.30 -5.07 -12.92
CA GLU A 88 -6.53 -4.77 -14.34
C GLU A 88 -5.49 -3.81 -14.91
N PHE A 89 -5.10 -2.78 -14.16
CA PHE A 89 -4.02 -1.87 -14.57
C PHE A 89 -2.69 -2.61 -14.77
N PHE A 90 -2.29 -3.51 -13.87
CA PHE A 90 -1.05 -4.28 -14.03
C PHE A 90 -1.13 -5.33 -15.14
N ASP A 91 -2.33 -5.83 -15.46
CA ASP A 91 -2.57 -6.76 -16.57
C ASP A 91 -2.62 -6.07 -17.95
N LEU A 92 -2.61 -4.72 -18.00
CA LEU A 92 -2.61 -3.99 -19.27
C LEU A 92 -1.39 -4.34 -20.13
N PRO A 93 -1.52 -4.19 -21.47
CA PRO A 93 -0.40 -4.24 -22.38
C PRO A 93 0.71 -3.28 -21.97
N VAL A 94 1.91 -3.65 -22.37
CA VAL A 94 3.16 -2.99 -22.04
C VAL A 94 3.13 -1.53 -22.50
N GLU A 95 2.59 -1.28 -23.68
CA GLU A 95 2.46 0.02 -24.34
C GLU A 95 1.60 1.02 -23.54
N GLU A 96 0.56 0.53 -22.86
CA GLU A 96 -0.34 1.36 -22.02
C GLU A 96 0.33 1.79 -20.72
N LYS A 97 1.27 0.97 -20.22
CA LYS A 97 2.00 1.18 -18.97
C LYS A 97 3.29 1.98 -19.15
N GLU A 98 3.82 2.05 -20.37
CA GLU A 98 5.14 2.63 -20.67
C GLU A 98 5.30 4.05 -20.19
N ARG A 99 4.32 4.90 -20.48
CA ARG A 99 4.36 6.33 -20.11
C ARG A 99 4.49 6.56 -18.61
N PHE A 100 4.13 5.57 -17.79
CA PHE A 100 4.23 5.65 -16.35
C PHE A 100 5.55 5.08 -15.83
N TYR A 101 6.25 4.24 -16.60
CA TYR A 101 7.48 3.62 -16.15
C TYR A 101 8.59 4.65 -15.99
N SER A 102 9.16 4.77 -14.79
CA SER A 102 10.28 5.68 -14.54
C SER A 102 11.00 5.39 -13.23
N GLU A 103 12.32 5.55 -13.25
CA GLU A 103 13.16 5.53 -12.05
C GLU A 103 13.27 6.93 -11.40
N ASP A 104 12.88 8.01 -12.11
CA ASP A 104 12.93 9.38 -11.57
C ASP A 104 11.96 9.56 -10.39
N PRO A 105 12.45 9.89 -9.17
CA PRO A 105 11.60 10.15 -8.01
C PRO A 105 10.65 11.34 -8.16
N ASN A 106 10.91 12.24 -9.10
CA ASN A 106 10.08 13.42 -9.32
C ASN A 106 8.89 13.16 -10.25
N GLN A 107 8.84 12.02 -10.92
CA GLN A 107 7.70 11.66 -11.74
C GLN A 107 6.46 11.45 -10.86
N LYS A 108 5.41 12.23 -11.11
CA LYS A 108 4.16 12.20 -10.33
C LYS A 108 3.52 10.81 -10.31
N CYS A 109 3.12 10.32 -11.49
CA CYS A 109 2.52 9.01 -11.70
C CYS A 109 3.60 8.05 -12.17
N ARG A 110 4.10 7.22 -11.26
CA ARG A 110 5.32 6.43 -11.46
C ARG A 110 5.06 4.95 -11.25
N LEU A 111 5.22 4.21 -12.33
CA LEU A 111 5.34 2.77 -12.36
C LEU A 111 6.83 2.39 -12.26
N ARG A 112 7.14 1.42 -11.42
CA ARG A 112 8.49 0.87 -11.27
C ARG A 112 8.40 -0.59 -10.87
N THR A 113 9.53 -1.27 -10.92
CA THR A 113 9.69 -2.62 -10.38
C THR A 113 10.73 -2.58 -9.26
N SER A 114 10.63 -3.48 -8.29
CA SER A 114 11.47 -3.46 -7.09
C SER A 114 11.38 -2.12 -6.32
N ILE A 115 12.49 -1.54 -5.83
CA ILE A 115 12.52 -0.22 -5.19
C ILE A 115 13.31 0.80 -6.02
N ASN A 116 14.58 0.51 -6.29
CA ASN A 116 15.48 1.29 -7.13
C ASN A 116 16.29 0.30 -7.98
N TYR A 117 15.69 -0.11 -9.10
CA TYR A 117 16.16 -1.27 -9.86
C TYR A 117 17.63 -1.14 -10.29
N ASP A 118 18.07 0.06 -10.66
CA ASP A 118 19.42 0.26 -11.20
C ASP A 118 20.52 0.38 -10.12
N GLU A 119 20.15 0.61 -8.85
CA GLU A 119 21.10 0.73 -7.73
C GLU A 119 21.15 -0.53 -6.84
N GLU A 120 20.21 -1.45 -7.02
CA GLU A 120 20.08 -2.65 -6.21
C GLU A 120 21.01 -3.78 -6.68
N LYS A 121 21.64 -4.46 -5.71
CA LYS A 121 22.37 -5.71 -5.96
C LYS A 121 21.45 -6.93 -6.11
N VAL A 122 20.29 -6.88 -5.45
CA VAL A 122 19.26 -7.91 -5.48
C VAL A 122 17.91 -7.19 -5.54
N HIS A 123 17.07 -7.58 -6.50
CA HIS A 123 15.75 -6.99 -6.72
C HIS A 123 14.67 -7.67 -5.89
N PHE A 124 13.59 -6.94 -5.65
CA PHE A 124 12.42 -7.37 -4.91
C PHE A 124 11.28 -7.76 -5.86
N TRP A 125 10.56 -8.82 -5.51
CA TRP A 125 9.52 -9.44 -6.33
C TRP A 125 8.20 -8.66 -6.30
N ARG A 126 8.22 -7.45 -6.85
CA ARG A 126 7.07 -6.54 -6.87
C ARG A 126 7.16 -5.55 -8.03
N ASP A 127 6.00 -5.25 -8.62
CA ASP A 127 5.79 -4.01 -9.37
C ASP A 127 5.00 -3.00 -8.50
N ASN A 128 5.28 -1.71 -8.67
CA ASN A 128 4.66 -0.64 -7.89
C ASN A 128 4.21 0.49 -8.79
N PHE A 129 2.95 0.89 -8.63
CA PHE A 129 2.46 2.14 -9.16
C PHE A 129 2.19 3.12 -8.02
N ARG A 130 2.81 4.29 -8.08
CA ARG A 130 2.67 5.36 -7.10
C ARG A 130 2.18 6.63 -7.78
N HIS A 131 1.19 7.29 -7.20
CA HIS A 131 0.77 8.60 -7.66
C HIS A 131 0.19 9.45 -6.51
N PRO A 132 0.30 10.78 -6.58
CA PRO A 132 -0.38 11.67 -5.66
C PRO A 132 -1.90 11.59 -5.85
N CYS A 133 -2.65 11.82 -4.76
CA CYS A 133 -4.11 11.77 -4.79
C CYS A 133 -4.86 12.82 -3.97
N HIS A 134 -4.16 13.76 -3.35
CA HIS A 134 -4.81 14.90 -2.71
C HIS A 134 -3.99 16.18 -2.89
N PRO A 135 -4.61 17.31 -3.31
CA PRO A 135 -6.03 17.47 -3.73
C PRO A 135 -6.37 16.66 -4.99
N LEU A 136 -7.56 16.07 -5.07
CA LEU A 136 -7.88 15.10 -6.12
C LEU A 136 -7.94 15.76 -7.51
N GLU A 137 -8.54 16.94 -7.56
CA GLU A 137 -8.69 17.80 -8.74
C GLU A 137 -7.36 18.14 -9.41
N ASP A 138 -6.28 18.27 -8.64
CA ASP A 138 -4.96 18.63 -9.15
C ASP A 138 -4.25 17.46 -9.83
N TYR A 139 -4.64 16.21 -9.52
CA TYR A 139 -3.89 15.01 -9.91
C TYR A 139 -4.67 14.03 -10.78
N ILE A 140 -5.99 13.97 -10.67
CA ILE A 140 -6.81 12.94 -11.34
C ILE A 140 -6.64 12.93 -12.87
N HIS A 141 -6.29 14.07 -13.47
CA HIS A 141 -6.04 14.22 -14.90
C HIS A 141 -4.75 13.52 -15.38
N ASP A 142 -3.75 13.37 -14.49
CA ASP A 142 -2.46 12.73 -14.77
C ASP A 142 -2.52 11.20 -14.55
N TRP A 143 -3.58 10.67 -13.97
CA TRP A 143 -3.74 9.24 -13.66
C TRP A 143 -4.01 8.38 -14.92
N PRO A 144 -3.86 7.04 -14.84
CA PRO A 144 -4.24 6.14 -15.92
C PRO A 144 -5.68 6.38 -16.42
N GLN A 145 -5.85 6.33 -17.75
CA GLN A 145 -7.17 6.32 -18.39
C GLN A 145 -7.70 4.89 -18.55
N ASN A 146 -6.78 3.92 -18.63
CA ASN A 146 -7.06 2.50 -18.66
C ASN A 146 -6.59 1.86 -17.34
N PRO A 147 -7.36 0.93 -16.77
CA PRO A 147 -8.73 0.56 -17.14
C PRO A 147 -9.71 1.75 -17.02
N VAL A 148 -10.81 1.74 -17.78
CA VAL A 148 -11.75 2.89 -17.89
C VAL A 148 -12.27 3.36 -16.53
N ARG A 149 -12.47 2.42 -15.60
CA ARG A 149 -12.94 2.68 -14.23
C ARG A 149 -11.86 3.21 -13.28
N TYR A 150 -10.58 3.30 -13.70
CA TYR A 150 -9.46 3.61 -12.82
C TYR A 150 -9.68 4.91 -12.03
N ARG A 151 -9.89 6.02 -12.74
CA ARG A 151 -10.03 7.35 -12.12
C ARG A 151 -11.26 7.46 -11.23
N GLU A 152 -12.37 6.84 -11.64
CA GLU A 152 -13.61 6.85 -10.87
C GLU A 152 -13.42 6.10 -9.54
N VAL A 153 -12.96 4.85 -9.60
CA VAL A 153 -12.82 3.97 -8.44
C VAL A 153 -11.74 4.48 -7.49
N TYR A 154 -10.54 4.78 -8.00
CA TYR A 154 -9.45 5.30 -7.17
C TYR A 154 -9.79 6.70 -6.62
N GLY A 155 -10.47 7.54 -7.41
CA GLY A 155 -10.88 8.88 -6.97
C GLY A 155 -11.83 8.82 -5.78
N ARG A 156 -12.90 8.02 -5.89
CA ARG A 156 -13.84 7.77 -4.77
C ARG A 156 -13.12 7.18 -3.56
N TYR A 157 -12.28 6.18 -3.76
CA TYR A 157 -11.55 5.52 -2.69
C TYR A 157 -10.65 6.48 -1.91
N THR A 158 -9.87 7.32 -2.61
CA THR A 158 -8.94 8.26 -1.94
C THR A 158 -9.65 9.26 -1.07
N VAL A 159 -10.82 9.75 -1.50
CA VAL A 159 -11.66 10.66 -0.72
C VAL A 159 -12.16 9.99 0.55
N GLU A 160 -12.70 8.78 0.46
CA GLU A 160 -13.20 8.06 1.65
C GLU A 160 -12.07 7.67 2.62
N VAL A 161 -10.94 7.17 2.09
CA VAL A 161 -9.76 6.84 2.89
C VAL A 161 -9.17 8.07 3.57
N ARG A 162 -9.18 9.23 2.89
CA ARG A 162 -8.71 10.49 3.49
C ARG A 162 -9.54 10.88 4.71
N LYS A 163 -10.88 10.72 4.66
CA LYS A 163 -11.75 10.99 5.81
C LYS A 163 -11.37 10.12 7.01
N VAL A 164 -11.12 8.83 6.78
CA VAL A 164 -10.66 7.90 7.82
C VAL A 164 -9.29 8.32 8.37
N GLY A 165 -8.34 8.66 7.51
CA GLY A 165 -7.00 9.10 7.91
C GLY A 165 -7.04 10.35 8.79
N LEU A 166 -7.78 11.38 8.39
CA LEU A 166 -7.92 12.61 9.18
C LEU A 166 -8.61 12.37 10.52
N LEU A 167 -9.66 11.55 10.54
CA LEU A 167 -10.34 11.14 11.78
C LEU A 167 -9.37 10.44 12.76
N LEU A 168 -8.53 9.53 12.26
CA LEU A 168 -7.54 8.85 13.11
C LEU A 168 -6.50 9.83 13.65
N LEU A 169 -6.03 10.78 12.82
CA LEU A 169 -5.11 11.81 13.28
C LEU A 169 -5.72 12.67 14.39
N ASP A 170 -7.00 13.02 14.30
CA ASP A 170 -7.70 13.75 15.36
C ASP A 170 -7.85 12.93 16.65
N LEU A 171 -8.15 11.63 16.55
CA LEU A 171 -8.20 10.72 17.70
C LEU A 171 -6.82 10.56 18.35
N ILE A 172 -5.75 10.51 17.55
CA ILE A 172 -4.37 10.49 18.03
C ILE A 172 -4.04 11.83 18.71
N CYS A 173 -4.44 12.97 18.16
CA CYS A 173 -4.25 14.28 18.80
C CYS A 173 -4.86 14.30 20.21
N GLU A 174 -6.10 13.83 20.32
CA GLU A 174 -6.82 13.73 21.59
C GLU A 174 -6.09 12.83 22.59
N GLY A 175 -5.67 11.64 22.15
CA GLY A 175 -4.96 10.69 23.01
C GLY A 175 -3.56 11.13 23.42
N LEU A 176 -2.91 11.96 22.62
CA LEU A 176 -1.63 12.60 22.95
C LEU A 176 -1.79 13.87 23.81
N GLY A 177 -3.02 14.37 23.99
CA GLY A 177 -3.28 15.61 24.72
C GLY A 177 -2.79 16.87 23.99
N VAL A 178 -2.63 16.80 22.66
CA VAL A 178 -2.28 17.96 21.82
C VAL A 178 -3.54 18.60 21.23
N ALA A 179 -3.40 19.80 20.66
CA ALA A 179 -4.53 20.51 20.06
C ALA A 179 -5.16 19.70 18.92
N CYS A 180 -6.49 19.71 18.83
CA CYS A 180 -7.22 19.15 17.69
C CYS A 180 -6.71 19.80 16.39
N GLY A 181 -6.53 19.00 15.34
CA GLY A 181 -5.96 19.47 14.08
C GLY A 181 -4.45 19.77 14.12
N TYR A 182 -3.71 19.36 15.16
CA TYR A 182 -2.25 19.52 15.21
C TYR A 182 -1.55 18.91 13.98
N PHE A 183 -2.02 17.77 13.49
CA PHE A 183 -1.55 17.12 12.26
C PHE A 183 -2.23 17.63 10.99
N GLY A 184 -3.11 18.62 11.09
CA GLY A 184 -3.78 19.26 9.95
C GLY A 184 -2.84 20.13 9.11
N GLY A 185 -3.38 20.71 8.05
CA GLY A 185 -2.62 21.61 7.17
C GLY A 185 -1.47 20.90 6.47
N GLU A 186 -0.28 21.53 6.47
CA GLU A 186 0.91 21.06 5.73
C GLU A 186 1.32 19.63 6.07
N LEU A 187 1.12 19.17 7.32
CA LEU A 187 1.52 17.83 7.77
C LEU A 187 0.67 16.69 7.17
N SER A 188 -0.56 16.97 6.74
CA SER A 188 -1.48 16.01 6.12
C SER A 188 -2.00 16.49 4.75
N GLN A 189 -1.36 17.51 4.19
CA GLN A 189 -1.69 18.08 2.88
C GLN A 189 -1.36 17.12 1.75
N VAL A 190 -0.36 16.26 1.92
CA VAL A 190 0.11 15.35 0.87
C VAL A 190 -0.43 13.95 1.12
N GLN A 191 -1.14 13.40 0.14
CA GLN A 191 -1.56 12.01 0.13
C GLN A 191 -1.11 11.34 -1.16
N HIS A 192 -0.57 10.12 -1.03
CA HIS A 192 -0.18 9.28 -2.15
C HIS A 192 -0.85 7.91 -2.04
N ILE A 193 -1.15 7.31 -3.19
CA ILE A 193 -1.43 5.87 -3.26
C ILE A 193 -0.17 5.16 -3.70
N ASN A 194 0.09 4.01 -3.08
CA ASN A 194 1.03 3.02 -3.57
C ASN A 194 0.26 1.72 -3.83
N THR A 195 0.05 1.40 -5.10
CA THR A 195 -0.48 0.09 -5.50
C THR A 195 0.68 -0.86 -5.68
N ASN A 196 0.64 -1.97 -4.95
CA ASN A 196 1.70 -2.97 -4.90
C ASN A 196 1.17 -4.23 -5.57
N HIS A 197 1.83 -4.64 -6.64
CA HIS A 197 1.48 -5.86 -7.35
C HIS A 197 2.60 -6.87 -7.16
N TYR A 198 2.24 -8.01 -6.59
CA TYR A 198 3.15 -9.13 -6.33
C TYR A 198 2.73 -10.28 -7.24
N PRO A 199 3.36 -10.45 -8.42
CA PRO A 199 3.06 -11.57 -9.31
C PRO A 199 3.37 -12.92 -8.66
N LEU A 200 2.78 -14.00 -9.18
CA LEU A 200 3.12 -15.35 -8.76
C LEU A 200 4.63 -15.59 -8.86
N CYS A 201 5.21 -16.16 -7.81
CA CYS A 201 6.64 -16.47 -7.73
C CYS A 201 6.85 -17.98 -7.82
N PRO A 202 7.75 -18.49 -8.68
CA PRO A 202 8.01 -19.93 -8.79
C PRO A 202 8.69 -20.52 -7.54
N ASP A 203 9.43 -19.70 -6.77
CA ASP A 203 9.99 -20.11 -5.48
C ASP A 203 9.98 -18.92 -4.48
N PRO A 204 8.91 -18.78 -3.67
CA PRO A 204 8.80 -17.69 -2.70
C PRO A 204 9.83 -17.78 -1.56
N SER A 205 10.51 -18.92 -1.37
CA SER A 205 11.55 -19.06 -0.32
C SER A 205 12.85 -18.32 -0.64
N LEU A 206 13.00 -17.83 -1.87
CA LEU A 206 14.22 -17.18 -2.35
C LEU A 206 14.09 -15.67 -2.48
N VAL A 207 12.88 -15.12 -2.46
CA VAL A 207 12.60 -13.71 -2.80
C VAL A 207 11.90 -12.98 -1.66
N LEU A 208 11.88 -11.65 -1.74
CA LEU A 208 10.99 -10.81 -0.94
C LEU A 208 10.30 -9.81 -1.85
N GLY A 209 9.02 -9.51 -1.58
CA GLY A 209 8.31 -8.44 -2.29
C GLY A 209 8.74 -7.03 -1.85
N LEU A 210 9.21 -6.89 -0.62
CA LEU A 210 9.78 -5.67 -0.04
C LEU A 210 10.83 -6.03 1.02
N PRO A 211 11.88 -5.21 1.22
CA PRO A 211 12.78 -5.33 2.35
C PRO A 211 12.10 -4.90 3.65
N LYS A 212 12.74 -5.24 4.76
CA LYS A 212 12.42 -4.66 6.08
C LYS A 212 12.61 -3.13 6.00
N HIS A 213 11.57 -2.40 6.38
CA HIS A 213 11.56 -0.93 6.39
C HIS A 213 10.56 -0.42 7.43
N GLY A 214 10.68 0.87 7.77
CA GLY A 214 9.63 1.63 8.42
C GLY A 214 9.06 2.64 7.42
N ASP A 215 7.76 2.90 7.50
CA ASP A 215 7.13 3.89 6.63
C ASP A 215 7.56 5.30 7.05
N PRO A 216 8.02 6.15 6.11
CA PRO A 216 8.44 7.52 6.41
C PRO A 216 7.25 8.49 6.47
N TYR A 217 6.02 7.98 6.61
CA TYR A 217 4.78 8.75 6.57
C TYR A 217 4.20 8.93 7.96
N LEU A 218 3.39 9.97 8.13
CA LEU A 218 2.67 10.21 9.38
C LEU A 218 1.69 9.07 9.72
N LEU A 219 1.00 8.56 8.70
CA LEU A 219 0.04 7.47 8.80
C LEU A 219 -0.04 6.72 7.47
N THR A 220 -0.03 5.39 7.51
CA THR A 220 -0.30 4.52 6.37
C THR A 220 -1.61 3.77 6.59
N LEU A 221 -2.52 3.83 5.62
CA LEU A 221 -3.72 2.99 5.58
C LEU A 221 -3.53 1.94 4.49
N LEU A 222 -3.50 0.67 4.88
CA LEU A 222 -3.26 -0.45 3.98
C LEU A 222 -4.57 -1.22 3.73
N ASN A 223 -4.95 -1.35 2.46
CA ASN A 223 -5.99 -2.27 2.02
C ASN A 223 -5.33 -3.47 1.34
N GLN A 224 -5.46 -4.65 1.95
CA GLN A 224 -4.83 -5.87 1.47
C GLN A 224 -5.84 -6.69 0.66
N GLY A 225 -5.45 -7.10 -0.55
CA GLY A 225 -6.23 -8.05 -1.33
C GLY A 225 -6.13 -9.48 -0.80
N HIS A 226 -7.01 -10.35 -1.30
CA HIS A 226 -6.91 -11.77 -0.98
C HIS A 226 -5.65 -12.35 -1.62
N VAL A 227 -4.79 -12.97 -0.80
CA VAL A 227 -3.56 -13.62 -1.26
C VAL A 227 -3.76 -15.13 -1.14
N VAL A 228 -3.67 -15.83 -2.27
CA VAL A 228 -3.55 -17.29 -2.28
C VAL A 228 -2.06 -17.57 -2.05
N ASP A 229 -1.72 -18.04 -0.85
CA ASP A 229 -0.37 -18.46 -0.44
C ASP A 229 0.73 -17.39 -0.54
N CYS A 230 0.89 -16.57 0.51
CA CYS A 230 2.19 -15.96 0.84
C CYS A 230 2.42 -16.00 2.35
N PHE A 231 3.63 -16.40 2.74
CA PHE A 231 4.14 -16.34 4.10
C PHE A 231 4.68 -14.92 4.36
N PHE A 232 4.26 -14.31 5.47
CA PHE A 232 4.77 -13.03 5.96
C PHE A 232 6.20 -13.16 6.52
#